data_AF-R7B523-F1
#
_entry.id   AF-R7B523-F1
#
_cell.length_a   1.000
_cell.length_b   1.000
_cell.length_c   1.000
_cell.angle_alpha   90.00
_cell.angle_beta   90.00
_cell.angle_gamma   90.00
#
_symmetry.space_group_name_H-M   'P 1'
#
loop_
_entity.id
_entity.type
_entity.pdbx_description
1 polymer ?
#
loop_
_entity_poly.entity_id
_entity_poly.type
_entity_poly.pdbx_seq_one_letter_code
_entity_poly.pdbx_strand_id
1 'polypeptide(L)'
;MNRNKKRTLRNHIGMFLDISSTRMTDDEANFLECFINNYAKEYKGKSTTLQHSYTDWGSEGKYTRTETTTYTFTDEPGIREDYSYQDDDGQSDSWSTIITDGRTILNFFKTHILDFGKEEKNE
;
A
#
# COMPACT_ATOMS: atom_id res chain seq x y z
N MET A 1 1.09 -11.04 -24.67
CA MET A 1 0.26 -12.12 -24.09
C MET A 1 -0.92 -12.43 -25.00
N ASN A 2 -1.40 -13.67 -25.12
CA ASN A 2 -2.60 -13.98 -25.91
C ASN A 2 -3.86 -13.47 -25.18
N ARG A 3 -4.88 -12.97 -25.89
CA ARG A 3 -6.09 -12.34 -25.32
C ARG A 3 -6.82 -13.25 -24.34
N ASN A 4 -6.88 -14.55 -24.63
CA ASN A 4 -7.49 -15.54 -23.73
C ASN A 4 -6.72 -15.69 -22.41
N LYS A 5 -5.39 -15.76 -22.46
CA LYS A 5 -4.55 -15.84 -21.25
C LYS A 5 -4.71 -14.61 -20.37
N LYS A 6 -4.77 -13.42 -20.99
CA LYS A 6 -4.99 -12.15 -20.29
C LYS A 6 -6.31 -12.12 -19.53
N ARG A 7 -7.40 -12.62 -20.15
CA ARG A 7 -8.72 -12.68 -19.51
C ARG A 7 -8.74 -13.66 -18.34
N THR A 8 -8.17 -14.85 -18.52
CA THR A 8 -8.09 -15.86 -17.44
C THR A 8 -7.30 -15.34 -16.26
N LEU A 9 -6.15 -14.69 -16.51
CA LEU A 9 -5.31 -14.12 -15.46
C LEU A 9 -6.03 -12.99 -14.71
N ARG A 10 -6.72 -12.08 -15.43
CA ARG A 10 -7.57 -11.08 -14.78
C ARG A 10 -8.67 -11.69 -13.94
N ASN A 11 -9.39 -12.69 -14.45
CA ASN A 11 -10.45 -13.34 -13.67
C ASN A 11 -9.90 -14.01 -12.41
N HIS A 12 -8.71 -14.61 -12.48
CA HIS A 12 -8.05 -15.21 -11.33
C HIS A 12 -7.70 -14.16 -10.27
N ILE A 13 -7.10 -13.03 -10.68
CA ILE A 13 -6.81 -11.92 -9.76
C ILE A 13 -8.10 -11.33 -9.18
N GLY A 14 -9.13 -11.17 -10.02
CA GLY A 14 -10.43 -10.63 -9.65
C GLY A 14 -11.24 -11.49 -8.67
N MET A 15 -10.84 -12.74 -8.44
CA MET A 15 -11.43 -13.57 -7.37
C MET A 15 -10.96 -13.14 -5.98
N PHE A 16 -9.84 -12.44 -5.90
CA PHE A 16 -9.21 -12.06 -4.63
C PHE A 16 -9.16 -10.55 -4.43
N LEU A 17 -8.98 -9.77 -5.50
CA LEU A 17 -8.83 -8.32 -5.47
C LEU A 17 -9.86 -7.64 -6.36
N ASP A 18 -10.28 -6.42 -5.97
CA ASP A 18 -11.11 -5.63 -6.88
C ASP A 18 -10.24 -5.05 -7.99
N ILE A 19 -10.45 -5.54 -9.20
CA ILE A 19 -9.77 -5.07 -10.42
C ILE A 19 -10.75 -4.53 -11.46
N SER A 20 -12.02 -4.41 -11.07
CA SER A 20 -13.15 -4.11 -11.95
C SER A 20 -13.04 -2.69 -12.54
N SER A 21 -12.53 -1.77 -11.72
CA SER A 21 -12.28 -0.37 -12.02
C SER A 21 -10.93 -0.12 -12.72
N THR A 22 -10.06 -1.13 -12.78
CA THR A 22 -8.62 -0.90 -12.94
C THR A 22 -8.10 -1.26 -14.33
N ARG A 23 -7.55 -0.26 -15.03
CA ARG A 23 -6.81 -0.48 -16.28
C ARG A 23 -5.36 -0.87 -15.98
N MET A 24 -5.11 -2.18 -15.87
CA MET A 24 -3.77 -2.75 -15.68
C MET A 24 -3.12 -3.20 -16.99
N THR A 25 -1.80 -2.97 -17.11
CA THR A 25 -0.95 -3.49 -18.19
C THR A 25 -0.74 -5.01 -18.03
N ASP A 26 -0.21 -5.66 -19.06
CA ASP A 26 0.09 -7.10 -19.00
C ASP A 26 1.16 -7.43 -17.94
N ASP A 27 2.09 -6.51 -17.70
CA ASP A 27 3.16 -6.66 -16.70
C ASP A 27 2.61 -6.53 -15.28
N GLU A 28 1.80 -5.49 -15.02
CA GLU A 28 1.11 -5.30 -13.74
C GLU A 28 0.21 -6.48 -13.38
N ALA A 29 -0.44 -7.08 -14.38
CA ALA A 29 -1.28 -8.25 -14.18
C ALA A 29 -0.44 -9.48 -13.77
N ASN A 30 0.68 -9.75 -14.44
CA ASN A 30 1.60 -10.84 -14.03
C ASN A 30 2.16 -10.61 -12.63
N PHE A 31 2.48 -9.36 -12.28
CA PHE A 31 2.92 -9.01 -10.93
C PHE A 31 1.87 -9.35 -9.88
N LEU A 32 0.60 -8.96 -10.10
CA LEU A 32 -0.50 -9.27 -9.18
C LEU A 32 -0.75 -10.77 -9.05
N GLU A 33 -0.64 -11.53 -10.14
CA GLU A 33 -0.74 -13.00 -10.07
C GLU A 33 0.39 -13.60 -9.22
N CYS A 34 1.64 -13.16 -9.44
CA CYS A 34 2.79 -13.60 -8.66
C CYS A 34 2.64 -13.21 -7.19
N PHE A 35 2.14 -12.00 -6.92
CA PHE A 35 1.82 -11.51 -5.58
C PHE A 35 0.78 -12.40 -4.90
N ILE A 36 -0.34 -12.72 -5.54
CA ILE A 36 -1.38 -13.58 -4.97
C ILE A 36 -0.83 -15.00 -4.70
N ASN A 37 -0.09 -15.57 -5.65
CA ASN A 37 0.50 -16.90 -5.50
C ASN A 37 1.51 -16.97 -4.33
N ASN A 38 2.28 -15.91 -4.12
CA ASN A 38 3.25 -15.84 -3.02
C ASN A 38 2.68 -15.17 -1.75
N TYR A 39 1.44 -14.66 -1.79
CA TYR A 39 0.84 -13.85 -0.73
C TYR A 39 0.89 -14.56 0.62
N ALA A 40 0.42 -15.81 0.64
CA ALA A 40 0.36 -16.64 1.85
C ALA A 40 1.74 -16.92 2.46
N LYS A 41 2.82 -16.92 1.66
CA LYS A 41 4.17 -17.26 2.11
C LYS A 41 5.00 -16.03 2.45
N GLU A 42 4.88 -14.98 1.64
CA GLU A 42 5.78 -13.83 1.69
C GLU A 42 5.17 -12.59 2.35
N TYR A 43 3.85 -12.47 2.38
CA TYR A 43 3.18 -11.23 2.77
C TYR A 43 2.21 -11.42 3.94
N LYS A 44 1.45 -12.52 3.97
CA LYS A 44 0.42 -12.79 4.99
C LYS A 44 0.94 -12.60 6.41
N GLY A 45 0.28 -11.73 7.17
CA GLY A 45 0.59 -11.42 8.56
C GLY A 45 1.83 -10.55 8.77
N LYS A 46 2.49 -10.08 7.70
CA LYS A 46 3.52 -9.05 7.80
C LYS A 46 2.88 -7.68 7.96
N SER A 47 3.53 -6.84 8.73
CA SER A 47 3.20 -5.43 8.85
C SER A 47 4.44 -4.58 8.66
N THR A 48 4.28 -3.44 8.01
CA THR A 48 5.30 -2.40 7.87
C THR A 48 4.75 -1.13 8.48
N THR A 49 5.52 -0.50 9.36
CA THR A 49 5.16 0.78 9.95
C THR A 49 6.13 1.83 9.42
N LEU A 50 5.57 2.91 8.87
CA LEU A 50 6.31 4.08 8.43
C LEU A 50 5.95 5.22 9.36
N GLN A 51 6.97 5.92 9.85
CA GLN A 51 6.80 7.10 10.66
C GLN A 51 7.42 8.27 9.93
N HIS A 52 6.65 9.33 9.79
CA HIS A 52 7.11 10.60 9.24
C HIS A 52 6.92 11.69 10.28
N SER A 53 7.82 12.65 10.32
CA SER A 53 7.66 13.81 11.20
C SER A 53 8.12 15.04 10.46
N TYR A 54 7.26 16.05 10.46
CA TYR A 54 7.52 17.30 9.79
C TYR A 54 7.02 18.45 10.65
N THR A 55 7.46 19.65 10.29
CA THR A 55 7.11 20.86 11.01
C THR A 55 6.52 21.86 10.04
N ASP A 56 5.35 22.40 10.41
CA ASP A 56 4.59 23.31 9.56
C ASP A 56 4.10 24.52 10.39
N TRP A 57 3.49 25.49 9.71
CA TRP A 57 2.98 26.72 10.31
C TRP A 57 1.45 26.79 10.18
N GLY A 58 0.77 26.73 11.32
CA GLY A 58 -0.67 26.99 11.43
C GLY A 58 -0.97 28.46 11.74
N SER A 59 -2.25 28.81 11.82
CA SER A 59 -2.69 30.16 12.23
C SER A 59 -2.27 30.53 13.66
N GLU A 60 -2.02 29.54 14.53
CA GLU A 60 -1.70 29.73 15.94
C GLU A 60 -0.19 29.60 16.25
N GLY A 61 0.62 29.17 15.28
CA GLY A 61 2.06 29.00 15.47
C GLY A 61 2.66 27.84 14.67
N LYS A 62 3.93 27.56 14.96
CA LYS A 62 4.67 26.42 14.42
C LYS A 62 4.28 25.16 15.19
N TYR A 63 3.85 24.12 14.48
CA TYR A 63 3.52 22.83 15.07
C TYR A 63 4.37 21.73 14.46
N THR A 64 4.73 20.73 15.26
CA THR A 64 5.39 19.51 14.79
C THR A 64 4.37 18.39 14.76
N ARG A 65 4.17 17.80 13.57
CA ARG A 65 3.29 16.66 13.35
C ARG A 65 4.11 15.39 13.18
N THR A 66 3.76 14.38 13.95
CA THR A 66 4.26 13.01 13.77
C THR A 66 3.15 12.14 13.20
N GLU A 67 3.33 11.67 11.98
CA GLU A 67 2.42 10.76 11.29
C GLU A 67 2.98 9.33 11.37
N THR A 68 2.13 8.37 11.71
CA THR A 68 2.46 6.95 11.72
C THR A 68 1.45 6.21 10.87
N THR A 69 1.94 5.58 9.81
CA THR A 69 1.15 4.74 8.90
C THR A 69 1.62 3.29 9.01
N THR A 70 0.73 2.41 9.42
CA THR A 70 0.98 0.96 9.52
C THR A 70 0.22 0.23 8.42
N TYR A 71 0.96 -0.45 7.56
CA TYR A 71 0.44 -1.31 6.51
C TYR A 71 0.52 -2.75 6.98
N THR A 72 -0.62 -3.40 7.17
CA THR A 72 -0.70 -4.80 7.59
C THR A 72 -1.32 -5.65 6.49
N PHE A 73 -0.60 -6.67 6.03
CA PHE A 73 -1.13 -7.65 5.09
C PHE A 73 -2.10 -8.60 5.82
N THR A 74 -3.34 -8.61 5.35
CA THR A 74 -4.43 -9.41 5.92
C THR A 74 -4.28 -10.91 5.64
N ASP A 75 -5.15 -11.74 6.23
CA ASP A 75 -5.18 -13.18 5.95
C ASP A 75 -5.58 -13.49 4.50
N GLU A 76 -6.49 -12.68 3.96
CA GLU A 76 -6.90 -12.67 2.56
C GLU A 76 -6.09 -11.62 1.78
N PRO A 77 -5.97 -11.73 0.43
CA PRO A 77 -5.23 -10.77 -0.37
C PRO A 77 -5.78 -9.35 -0.20
N GLY A 78 -5.07 -8.55 0.59
CA GLY A 78 -5.46 -7.20 0.96
C GLY A 78 -4.41 -6.53 1.83
N ILE A 79 -4.54 -5.22 2.01
CA ILE A 79 -3.65 -4.43 2.86
C ILE A 79 -4.54 -3.56 3.74
N ARG A 80 -4.44 -3.77 5.05
CA ARG A 80 -5.03 -2.87 6.04
C ARG A 80 -4.06 -1.72 6.25
N GLU A 81 -4.51 -0.50 6.05
CA GLU A 81 -3.76 0.72 6.32
C GLU A 81 -4.37 1.37 7.57
N ASP A 82 -3.56 1.47 8.62
CA ASP A 82 -3.88 2.21 9.84
C ASP A 82 -3.00 3.45 9.86
N TYR A 83 -3.60 4.63 9.72
CA TYR A 83 -2.92 5.90 9.80
C TYR A 83 -3.29 6.61 11.10
N SER A 84 -2.31 7.27 11.70
CA SER A 84 -2.49 8.13 12.85
C SER A 84 -1.56 9.32 12.77
N TYR A 85 -1.98 10.47 13.30
CA TYR A 85 -1.08 11.59 13.53
C TYR A 85 -1.22 12.13 14.95
N GLN A 86 -0.15 12.74 15.42
CA GLN A 86 -0.11 13.47 16.67
C GLN A 86 0.71 14.75 16.48
N ASP A 87 0.12 15.87 16.86
CA ASP A 87 0.74 17.18 16.92
C ASP A 87 1.24 17.46 18.35
N ASP A 88 2.35 18.20 18.49
CA ASP A 88 2.91 18.57 19.81
C ASP A 88 1.95 19.45 20.64
N ASP A 89 1.06 20.19 19.95
CA ASP A 89 -0.01 20.99 20.56
C ASP A 89 -1.22 20.13 21.02
N GLY A 90 -1.13 18.80 20.90
CA GLY A 90 -2.09 17.85 21.45
C GLY A 90 -3.22 17.42 20.51
N GLN A 91 -3.24 17.88 19.27
CA GLN A 91 -4.18 17.37 18.25
C GLN A 91 -3.73 15.98 17.79
N SER A 92 -4.69 15.08 17.64
CA SER A 92 -4.45 13.76 17.07
C SER A 92 -5.69 13.24 16.37
N ASP A 93 -5.48 12.44 15.34
CA ASP A 93 -6.53 11.68 14.68
C ASP A 93 -5.98 10.34 14.21
N SER A 94 -6.87 9.40 13.95
CA SER A 94 -6.50 8.10 13.46
C SER A 94 -7.64 7.51 12.66
N TRP A 95 -7.31 6.88 11.55
CA TRP A 95 -8.27 6.16 10.73
C TRP A 95 -7.66 4.86 10.24
N SER A 96 -8.53 3.91 9.91
CA SER A 96 -8.15 2.62 9.37
C SER A 96 -9.00 2.31 8.16
N THR A 97 -8.37 1.76 7.12
CA THR A 97 -9.06 1.29 5.92
C THR A 97 -8.52 -0.06 5.48
N ILE A 98 -9.35 -0.81 4.77
CA ILE A 98 -8.94 -2.07 4.15
C ILE A 98 -8.89 -1.85 2.65
N ILE A 99 -7.70 -1.99 2.10
CA ILE A 99 -7.40 -1.84 0.69
C ILE A 99 -7.45 -3.23 0.05
N THR A 100 -8.51 -3.48 -0.70
CA THR A 100 -8.67 -4.66 -1.57
C THR A 100 -8.60 -4.31 -3.05
N ASP A 101 -8.47 -3.02 -3.36
CA ASP A 101 -8.37 -2.52 -4.73
C ASP A 101 -6.99 -2.83 -5.32
N GLY A 102 -6.98 -3.53 -6.44
CA GLY A 102 -5.76 -3.97 -7.12
C GLY A 102 -4.92 -2.80 -7.64
N ARG A 103 -5.51 -1.65 -7.98
CA ARG A 103 -4.75 -0.46 -8.40
C ARG A 103 -4.03 0.15 -7.22
N THR A 104 -4.70 0.28 -6.08
CA THR A 104 -4.09 0.82 -4.86
C THR A 104 -2.98 -0.09 -4.37
N ILE A 105 -3.15 -1.41 -4.42
CA ILE A 105 -2.08 -2.38 -4.10
C ILE A 105 -0.91 -2.24 -5.07
N LEU A 106 -1.16 -2.16 -6.38
CA LEU A 106 -0.09 -1.92 -7.36
C LEU A 106 0.64 -0.60 -7.09
N ASN A 107 -0.08 0.46 -6.73
CA ASN A 107 0.51 1.74 -6.41
C ASN A 107 1.32 1.68 -5.11
N PHE A 108 0.82 0.97 -4.09
CA PHE A 108 1.53 0.70 -2.86
C PHE A 108 2.88 0.03 -3.15
N PHE A 109 2.89 -1.02 -3.98
CA PHE A 109 4.13 -1.66 -4.39
C PHE A 109 5.05 -0.73 -5.19
N LYS A 110 4.52 0.07 -6.12
CA LYS A 110 5.36 1.03 -6.85
C LYS A 110 5.94 2.10 -5.94
N THR A 111 5.17 2.66 -5.02
CA THR A 111 5.63 3.75 -4.15
C THR A 111 6.53 3.22 -3.05
N HIS A 112 6.13 2.15 -2.36
CA HIS A 112 6.84 1.65 -1.19
C HIS A 112 7.96 0.64 -1.52
N ILE A 113 7.82 -0.23 -2.53
CA ILE A 113 8.94 -1.11 -2.95
C ILE A 113 10.02 -0.37 -3.76
N LEU A 114 9.69 0.67 -4.52
CA LEU A 114 10.75 1.51 -5.12
C LEU A 114 11.50 2.33 -4.06
N ASP A 115 10.91 2.58 -2.90
CA ASP A 115 11.58 3.20 -1.75
C ASP A 115 12.47 2.19 -1.00
N PHE A 116 12.06 0.92 -0.90
CA PHE A 116 12.95 -0.17 -0.41
C PHE A 116 14.21 -0.38 -1.29
N GLY A 117 14.20 0.09 -2.54
CA GLY A 117 15.37 0.11 -3.43
C GLY A 117 16.15 1.43 -3.43
N LYS A 118 15.68 2.44 -2.70
CA LYS A 118 16.39 3.67 -2.39
C LYS A 118 16.75 3.71 -0.92
N GLU A 119 17.56 2.74 -0.48
CA GLU A 119 18.56 3.11 0.51
C GLU A 119 19.35 4.27 -0.09
N GLU A 120 19.27 5.39 0.60
CA GLU A 120 19.93 6.64 0.30
C GLU A 120 21.39 6.38 -0.08
N LYS A 121 21.75 6.65 -1.33
CA LYS A 121 23.09 7.14 -1.62
C LYS A 121 23.19 8.56 -1.05
N ASN A 122 23.31 8.66 0.26
CA ASN A 122 23.92 9.81 0.91
C ASN A 122 25.36 9.41 1.21
N GLU A 123 26.26 9.74 0.29
CA GLU A 123 27.47 10.58 0.48
C GLU A 123 28.37 10.51 -0.75
#